data_AF-A0A3L7NYG3-F1
#
_entry.id   AF-A0A3L7NYG3-F1
#
_cell.length_a   1.000
_cell.length_b   1.000
_cell.length_c   1.000
_cell.angle_alpha   90.00
_cell.angle_beta   90.00
_cell.angle_gamma   90.00
#
_symmetry.space_group_name_H-M   'P 1'
#
loop_
_entity.id
_entity.type
_entity.pdbx_description
1 polymer ?
#
loop_
_entity_poly.entity_id
_entity_poly.type
_entity_poly.pdbx_seq_one_letter_code
_entity_poly.pdbx_strand_id
1 'polypeptide(L)'
;MVSSVNLIRMMSAGLLLSLACARPGFADEKLTHDQVASTAVERMKLATEFMRTYVAVRGGYVYDVTLDLKQRRGEGVATATEIWVQPPGTPTVGTAFVRAWEATGDPLFLDAAVECADALLHGQLESGQAVAPKLKSVKSLRKDAEEILFHQDAEGRWVTDKDGRAVKIVSQHDPGTLFLESNVFPENMTDLAEFVKAVKLSSSAK
;
A
#
# COMPACT_ATOMS: atom_id res chain seq x y z
N MET A 1 24.96 -20.18 76.92
CA MET A 1 23.51 -20.47 76.94
C MET A 1 22.80 -19.13 76.95
N VAL A 2 22.09 -18.81 75.85
CA VAL A 2 21.04 -17.77 75.64
C VAL A 2 21.25 -16.36 76.23
N SER A 3 21.28 -15.33 75.37
CA SER A 3 20.33 -14.20 75.49
C SER A 3 20.36 -13.22 74.33
N SER A 4 19.17 -13.02 73.79
CA SER A 4 18.71 -12.04 72.83
C SER A 4 18.93 -10.60 73.30
N VAL A 5 19.17 -9.65 72.38
CA VAL A 5 18.88 -8.23 72.63
C VAL A 5 18.18 -7.61 71.41
N ASN A 6 17.17 -6.82 71.75
CA ASN A 6 16.07 -6.32 70.95
C ASN A 6 16.40 -5.27 69.89
N LEU A 7 15.52 -5.29 68.89
CA LEU A 7 15.23 -4.28 67.88
C LEU A 7 14.73 -2.98 68.53
N ILE A 8 15.35 -1.83 68.24
CA ILE A 8 14.73 -0.51 68.39
C ILE A 8 14.82 0.25 67.06
N ARG A 9 13.64 0.69 66.65
CA ARG A 9 13.22 1.27 65.39
C ARG A 9 13.59 2.76 65.37
N MET A 10 14.41 3.20 64.42
CA MET A 10 14.71 4.63 64.21
C MET A 10 14.04 5.10 62.92
N MET A 11 13.10 6.04 63.09
CA MET A 11 12.38 6.70 62.00
C MET A 11 13.34 7.58 61.20
N SER A 12 13.22 7.57 59.88
CA SER A 12 13.85 8.57 59.01
C SER A 12 12.81 9.02 58.00
N ALA A 13 12.41 10.29 58.14
CA ALA A 13 11.52 10.99 57.23
C ALA A 13 12.28 11.28 55.92
N GLY A 14 11.92 10.57 54.86
CA GLY A 14 12.39 10.86 53.50
C GLY A 14 11.48 11.88 52.83
N LEU A 15 11.99 13.10 52.63
CA LEU A 15 11.39 14.12 51.78
C LEU A 15 11.47 13.65 50.32
N LEU A 16 10.38 13.09 49.78
CA LEU A 16 10.26 12.76 48.37
C LEU A 16 9.95 14.04 47.58
N LEU A 17 10.99 14.65 47.01
CA LEU A 17 10.85 15.69 46.00
C LEU A 17 10.44 15.01 44.68
N SER A 18 9.14 14.94 44.42
CA SER A 18 8.60 14.47 43.15
C SER A 18 8.93 15.49 42.04
N LEU A 19 9.98 15.22 41.26
CA LEU A 19 10.11 15.82 39.94
C LEU A 19 8.96 15.29 39.07
N ALA A 20 7.87 16.06 39.00
CA ALA A 20 6.90 15.93 37.93
C ALA A 20 7.61 16.33 36.64
N CYS A 21 8.17 15.35 35.91
CA CYS A 21 8.49 15.53 34.51
C CYS A 21 7.18 15.83 33.80
N ALA A 22 6.92 17.12 33.53
CA ALA A 22 5.90 17.52 32.59
C ALA A 22 6.26 16.88 31.24
N ARG A 23 5.54 15.82 30.87
CA ARG A 23 5.56 15.33 29.49
C ARG A 23 5.04 16.49 28.63
N PRO A 24 5.81 17.02 27.66
CA PRO A 24 5.21 17.89 26.67
C PRO A 24 4.12 17.08 25.98
N GLY A 25 2.88 17.58 26.06
CA GLY A 25 1.77 17.02 25.32
C GLY A 25 2.05 17.21 23.85
N PHE A 26 2.56 16.19 23.18
CA PHE A 26 2.39 16.07 21.74
C PHE A 26 0.89 15.84 21.54
N ALA A 27 0.18 16.92 21.20
CA ALA A 27 -1.11 16.76 20.57
C ALA A 27 -0.88 15.92 19.31
N ASP A 28 -1.71 14.89 19.13
CA ASP A 28 -1.73 14.04 17.94
C ASP A 28 -2.20 14.90 16.76
N GLU A 29 -1.27 15.66 16.15
CA GLU A 29 -1.60 16.58 15.07
C GLU A 29 -2.00 15.78 13.84
N LYS A 30 -3.30 15.78 13.55
CA LYS A 30 -3.85 15.05 12.41
C LYS A 30 -3.29 15.65 11.12
N LEU A 31 -2.61 14.81 10.32
CA LEU A 31 -2.03 15.18 9.02
C LEU A 31 -3.03 15.94 8.13
N THR A 32 -2.55 16.94 7.39
CA THR A 32 -3.32 17.68 6.39
C THR A 32 -3.64 16.84 5.16
N HIS A 33 -4.57 17.28 4.30
CA HIS A 33 -4.84 16.59 3.02
C HIS A 33 -3.61 16.51 2.12
N ASP A 34 -2.83 17.60 2.06
CA ASP A 34 -1.63 17.66 1.22
C ASP A 34 -0.54 16.70 1.73
N GLN A 35 -0.37 16.59 3.05
CA GLN A 35 0.56 15.61 3.64
C GLN A 35 0.16 14.16 3.34
N VAL A 36 -1.13 13.82 3.51
CA VAL A 36 -1.62 12.47 3.18
C VAL A 36 -1.49 12.20 1.68
N ALA A 37 -1.75 13.20 0.83
CA ALA A 37 -1.59 13.06 -0.62
C ALA A 37 -0.12 12.87 -1.01
N SER A 38 0.81 13.57 -0.37
CA SER A 38 2.25 13.37 -0.58
C SER A 38 2.67 11.95 -0.20
N THR A 39 2.26 11.47 0.97
CA THR A 39 2.50 10.08 1.39
C THR A 39 1.87 9.09 0.40
N ALA A 40 0.65 9.35 -0.08
CA ALA A 40 0.01 8.51 -1.09
C ALA A 40 0.88 8.37 -2.35
N VAL A 41 1.41 9.46 -2.88
CA VAL A 41 2.30 9.42 -4.05
C VAL A 41 3.55 8.59 -3.78
N GLU A 42 4.26 8.82 -2.67
CA GLU A 42 5.46 8.04 -2.33
C GLU A 42 5.18 6.54 -2.23
N ARG A 43 4.06 6.20 -1.62
CA ARG A 43 3.66 4.81 -1.37
C ARG A 43 3.14 4.12 -2.64
N MET A 44 2.51 4.85 -3.55
CA MET A 44 2.21 4.39 -4.91
C MET A 44 3.48 4.09 -5.72
N LYS A 45 4.53 4.92 -5.57
CA LYS A 45 5.81 4.72 -6.26
C LYS A 45 6.50 3.44 -5.81
N LEU A 46 6.60 3.21 -4.49
CA LEU A 46 7.17 1.95 -3.96
C LEU A 46 6.42 0.72 -4.48
N ALA A 47 5.10 0.76 -4.47
CA ALA A 47 4.27 -0.32 -4.99
C ALA A 47 4.51 -0.55 -6.50
N THR A 48 4.62 0.53 -7.26
CA THR A 48 4.90 0.49 -8.70
C THR A 48 6.29 -0.08 -8.99
N GLU A 49 7.31 0.36 -8.27
CA GLU A 49 8.68 -0.15 -8.39
C GLU A 49 8.73 -1.65 -8.09
N PHE A 50 8.05 -2.11 -7.04
CA PHE A 50 7.99 -3.53 -6.71
C PHE A 50 7.30 -4.34 -7.82
N MET A 51 6.12 -3.90 -8.25
CA MET A 51 5.35 -4.60 -9.29
C MET A 51 6.14 -4.70 -10.61
N ARG A 52 6.75 -3.59 -11.05
CA ARG A 52 7.56 -3.56 -12.28
C ARG A 52 8.81 -4.42 -12.19
N THR A 53 9.48 -4.41 -11.05
CA THR A 53 10.79 -5.08 -10.91
C THR A 53 10.65 -6.59 -10.70
N TYR A 54 9.65 -7.02 -9.93
CA TYR A 54 9.59 -8.39 -9.42
C TYR A 54 8.39 -9.20 -9.92
N VAL A 55 7.28 -8.54 -10.28
CA VAL A 55 6.03 -9.22 -10.61
C VAL A 55 5.79 -9.26 -12.12
N ALA A 56 6.10 -8.15 -12.80
CA ALA A 56 5.92 -7.99 -14.23
C ALA A 56 6.76 -8.98 -15.03
N VAL A 57 6.19 -9.46 -16.13
CA VAL A 57 6.91 -10.22 -17.16
C VAL A 57 6.77 -9.44 -18.46
N ARG A 58 7.85 -8.78 -18.89
CA ARG A 58 7.86 -7.90 -20.08
C ARG A 58 6.71 -6.87 -20.06
N GLY A 59 6.41 -6.30 -18.90
CA GLY A 59 5.31 -5.34 -18.71
C GLY A 59 3.93 -5.97 -18.50
N GLY A 60 3.78 -7.29 -18.62
CA GLY A 60 2.51 -7.97 -18.40
C GLY A 60 2.37 -8.59 -17.01
N TYR A 61 1.12 -8.79 -16.59
CA TYR A 61 0.71 -9.27 -15.27
C TYR A 61 -0.32 -10.40 -15.37
N VAL A 62 -0.31 -11.29 -14.39
CA VAL A 62 -1.28 -12.38 -14.22
C VAL A 62 -2.34 -11.99 -13.16
N TYR A 63 -3.29 -12.86 -12.80
CA TYR A 63 -4.28 -12.54 -11.76
C TYR A 63 -3.63 -12.37 -10.39
N ASP A 64 -2.72 -13.27 -10.02
CA ASP A 64 -1.97 -13.16 -8.78
C ASP A 64 -0.65 -13.93 -8.84
N VAL A 65 0.27 -13.51 -7.98
CA VAL A 65 1.57 -14.12 -7.78
C VAL A 65 1.78 -14.36 -6.29
N THR A 66 2.30 -15.51 -5.88
CA THR A 66 2.65 -15.74 -4.48
C THR A 66 3.75 -14.78 -4.03
N LEU A 67 3.81 -14.42 -2.75
CA LEU A 67 4.78 -13.45 -2.26
C LEU A 67 6.24 -13.93 -2.42
N ASP A 68 6.46 -15.24 -2.45
CA ASP A 68 7.76 -15.84 -2.77
C ASP A 68 8.10 -15.86 -4.27
N LEU A 69 7.21 -15.31 -5.10
CA LEU A 69 7.30 -15.16 -6.56
C LEU A 69 7.36 -16.48 -7.35
N LYS A 70 7.09 -17.62 -6.72
CA LYS A 70 7.23 -18.94 -7.37
C LYS A 70 5.98 -19.40 -8.10
N GLN A 71 4.80 -19.02 -7.63
CA GLN A 71 3.54 -19.40 -8.26
C GLN A 71 2.89 -18.18 -8.88
N ARG A 72 2.37 -18.39 -10.09
CA ARG A 72 1.67 -17.39 -10.88
C ARG A 72 0.35 -18.01 -11.29
N ARG A 73 -0.74 -17.24 -11.21
CA ARG A 73 -2.07 -17.73 -11.58
C ARG A 73 -2.77 -16.79 -12.52
N GLY A 74 -3.42 -17.38 -13.50
CA GLY A 74 -4.46 -16.76 -14.30
C GLY A 74 -5.72 -17.63 -14.20
N GLU A 75 -6.27 -18.08 -15.34
CA GLU A 75 -7.35 -19.08 -15.34
C GLU A 75 -6.91 -20.46 -14.79
N GLY A 76 -5.60 -20.68 -14.72
CA GLY A 76 -4.96 -21.82 -14.07
C GLY A 76 -3.57 -21.44 -13.58
N VAL A 77 -2.71 -22.44 -13.36
CA VAL A 77 -1.29 -22.20 -13.08
C VAL A 77 -0.65 -21.63 -14.34
N ALA A 78 -0.10 -20.42 -14.22
CA ALA A 78 0.62 -19.75 -15.28
C ALA A 78 2.08 -20.18 -15.29
N THR A 79 2.64 -20.30 -16.48
CA THR A 79 4.08 -20.43 -16.70
C THR A 79 4.81 -19.13 -16.35
N ALA A 80 6.13 -19.20 -16.23
CA ALA A 80 6.96 -18.04 -15.90
C ALA A 80 6.89 -16.89 -16.91
N THR A 81 6.45 -17.16 -18.15
CA THR A 81 6.41 -16.18 -19.24
C THR A 81 5.01 -15.72 -19.62
N GLU A 82 3.97 -16.33 -19.04
CA GLU A 82 2.58 -15.98 -19.35
C GLU A 82 2.12 -14.72 -18.60
N ILE A 83 1.25 -13.98 -19.28
CA ILE A 83 0.59 -12.76 -18.80
C ILE A 83 -0.89 -12.84 -19.21
N TRP A 84 -1.78 -12.19 -18.45
CA TRP A 84 -3.22 -12.24 -18.71
C TRP A 84 -3.72 -10.96 -19.35
N VAL A 85 -4.58 -11.12 -20.36
CA VAL A 85 -5.27 -10.04 -21.08
C VAL A 85 -6.69 -9.79 -20.56
N GLN A 86 -7.24 -10.71 -19.77
CA GLN A 86 -8.52 -10.49 -19.10
C GLN A 86 -8.33 -9.83 -17.74
N PRO A 87 -9.24 -8.96 -17.29
CA PRO A 87 -9.26 -8.50 -15.91
C PRO A 87 -9.33 -9.67 -14.91
N PRO A 88 -8.63 -9.59 -13.76
CA PRO A 88 -7.83 -8.45 -13.29
C PRO A 88 -6.35 -8.48 -13.75
N GLY A 89 -6.03 -8.88 -14.98
CA GLY A 89 -4.66 -8.93 -15.50
C GLY A 89 -4.10 -7.60 -16.03
N THR A 90 -3.25 -7.70 -17.06
CA THR A 90 -2.44 -6.60 -17.62
C THR A 90 -3.21 -5.32 -17.95
N PRO A 91 -4.40 -5.35 -18.59
CA PRO A 91 -5.13 -4.11 -18.89
C PRO A 91 -5.59 -3.35 -17.65
N THR A 92 -5.99 -4.07 -16.60
CA THR A 92 -6.44 -3.48 -15.33
C THR A 92 -5.28 -2.77 -14.64
N VAL A 93 -4.12 -3.42 -14.59
CA VAL A 93 -2.89 -2.84 -14.01
C VAL A 93 -2.42 -1.63 -14.84
N GLY A 94 -2.38 -1.74 -16.16
CA GLY A 94 -2.02 -0.64 -17.06
C GLY A 94 -2.92 0.59 -16.88
N THR A 95 -4.23 0.39 -16.75
CA THR A 95 -5.19 1.49 -16.52
C THR A 95 -4.92 2.20 -15.19
N ALA A 96 -4.57 1.45 -14.13
CA ALA A 96 -4.23 2.06 -12.84
C ALA A 96 -2.96 2.92 -12.92
N PHE A 97 -1.96 2.50 -13.71
CA PHE A 97 -0.77 3.31 -13.97
C PHE A 97 -1.09 4.59 -14.74
N VAL A 98 -1.95 4.54 -15.76
CA VAL A 98 -2.41 5.75 -16.47
C VAL A 98 -3.07 6.73 -15.50
N ARG A 99 -3.96 6.24 -14.62
CA ARG A 99 -4.63 7.08 -13.61
C ARG A 99 -3.66 7.69 -12.62
N ALA A 100 -2.68 6.91 -12.16
CA ALA A 100 -1.61 7.40 -11.29
C ALA A 100 -0.79 8.51 -11.97
N TRP A 101 -0.46 8.34 -13.26
CA TRP A 101 0.19 9.39 -14.04
C TRP A 101 -0.68 10.64 -14.18
N GLU A 102 -1.95 10.51 -14.55
CA GLU A 102 -2.87 11.65 -14.66
C GLU A 102 -3.02 12.43 -13.34
N ALA A 103 -3.01 11.74 -12.21
CA ALA A 103 -3.13 12.35 -10.90
C ALA A 103 -1.83 13.05 -10.44
N THR A 104 -0.67 12.49 -10.76
CA THR A 104 0.61 12.91 -10.18
C THR A 104 1.47 13.72 -11.14
N GLY A 105 1.46 13.37 -12.42
CA GLY A 105 2.42 13.81 -13.43
C GLY A 105 3.77 13.08 -13.37
N ASP A 106 3.94 12.07 -12.50
CA ASP A 106 5.22 11.38 -12.32
C ASP A 106 5.47 10.39 -13.47
N PRO A 107 6.63 10.49 -14.18
CA PRO A 107 6.93 9.65 -15.33
C PRO A 107 7.04 8.15 -14.98
N LEU A 108 7.33 7.78 -13.72
CA LEU A 108 7.38 6.38 -13.30
C LEU A 108 6.11 5.62 -13.66
N PHE A 109 4.95 6.25 -13.45
CA PHE A 109 3.66 5.63 -13.74
C PHE A 109 3.35 5.61 -15.24
N LEU A 110 3.80 6.62 -15.99
CA LEU A 110 3.64 6.64 -17.44
C LEU A 110 4.46 5.53 -18.09
N ASP A 111 5.72 5.38 -17.69
CA ASP A 111 6.60 4.31 -18.19
C ASP A 111 5.99 2.93 -17.89
N ALA A 112 5.46 2.74 -16.68
CA ALA A 112 4.77 1.51 -16.28
C ALA A 112 3.52 1.24 -17.14
N ALA A 113 2.75 2.28 -17.47
CA ALA A 113 1.58 2.16 -18.34
C ALA A 113 1.98 1.79 -19.78
N VAL A 114 3.06 2.38 -20.30
CA VAL A 114 3.61 2.07 -21.63
C VAL A 114 4.09 0.62 -21.68
N GLU A 115 4.77 0.13 -20.65
CA GLU A 115 5.18 -1.28 -20.55
C GLU A 115 3.98 -2.24 -20.61
N CYS A 116 2.88 -1.93 -19.91
CA CYS A 116 1.64 -2.70 -20.01
C CYS A 116 1.06 -2.67 -21.42
N ALA A 117 1.06 -1.50 -22.07
CA ALA A 117 0.57 -1.34 -23.44
C ALA A 117 1.41 -2.15 -24.43
N ASP A 118 2.73 -2.13 -24.30
CA ASP A 118 3.66 -2.91 -25.12
C ASP A 118 3.44 -4.42 -24.94
N ALA A 119 3.19 -4.87 -23.71
CA ALA A 119 2.87 -6.27 -23.41
C ALA A 119 1.57 -6.71 -24.09
N LEU A 120 0.53 -5.87 -24.04
CA LEU A 120 -0.75 -6.13 -24.70
C LEU A 120 -0.62 -6.10 -26.21
N LEU A 121 0.13 -5.14 -26.78
CA LEU A 121 0.37 -5.03 -28.21
C LEU A 121 1.08 -6.28 -28.75
N HIS A 122 2.02 -6.85 -27.99
CA HIS A 122 2.67 -8.11 -28.33
C HIS A 122 1.70 -9.31 -28.35
N GLY A 123 0.60 -9.26 -27.61
CA GLY A 123 -0.37 -10.35 -27.46
C GLY A 123 -1.68 -10.19 -28.24
N GLN A 124 -1.97 -9.02 -28.83
CA GLN A 124 -3.29 -8.70 -29.38
C GLN A 124 -3.38 -8.59 -30.92
N LEU A 125 -4.59 -8.92 -31.40
CA LEU A 125 -5.34 -8.16 -32.42
C LEU A 125 -6.29 -7.19 -31.69
N GLU A 126 -6.45 -5.97 -32.21
CA GLU A 126 -7.05 -4.77 -31.59
C GLU A 126 -8.42 -4.97 -30.91
N SER A 127 -8.49 -4.93 -29.57
CA SER A 127 -9.71 -4.49 -28.84
C SER A 127 -9.44 -4.15 -27.36
N GLY A 128 -9.96 -3.01 -26.88
CA GLY A 128 -9.88 -2.60 -25.48
C GLY A 128 -11.16 -1.94 -24.99
N GLN A 129 -11.46 -2.06 -23.69
CA GLN A 129 -12.56 -1.37 -22.99
C GLN A 129 -11.99 -0.51 -21.85
N ALA A 130 -12.51 0.70 -21.68
CA ALA A 130 -12.23 1.55 -20.54
C ALA A 130 -13.46 1.64 -19.63
N VAL A 131 -13.26 1.56 -18.31
CA VAL A 131 -14.33 1.78 -17.31
C VAL A 131 -14.12 3.13 -16.65
N ALA A 132 -15.13 3.99 -16.70
CA ALA A 132 -15.12 5.30 -16.04
C ALA A 132 -15.33 5.16 -14.51
N PRO A 133 -14.62 5.95 -13.68
CA PRO A 133 -14.77 5.89 -12.23
C PRO A 133 -16.07 6.54 -11.74
N LYS A 134 -16.51 6.13 -10.53
CA LYS A 134 -17.62 6.76 -9.80
C LYS A 134 -17.08 7.90 -8.94
N LEU A 135 -17.74 9.06 -8.97
CA LEU A 135 -17.28 10.24 -8.22
C LEU A 135 -17.48 10.07 -6.71
N LYS A 136 -16.39 10.12 -5.94
CA LYS A 136 -16.36 10.14 -4.47
C LYS A 136 -16.03 11.54 -3.94
N SER A 137 -16.47 11.89 -2.73
CA SER A 137 -16.08 13.14 -2.06
C SER A 137 -14.63 13.07 -1.53
N VAL A 138 -13.93 14.22 -1.41
CA VAL A 138 -12.57 14.29 -0.86
C VAL A 138 -12.48 13.64 0.53
N LYS A 139 -13.50 13.81 1.37
CA LYS A 139 -13.54 13.20 2.71
C LYS A 139 -13.59 11.66 2.64
N SER A 140 -14.36 11.11 1.71
CA SER A 140 -14.43 9.65 1.50
C SER A 140 -13.11 9.14 0.95
N LEU A 141 -12.58 9.80 -0.08
CA LEU A 141 -11.29 9.47 -0.70
C LEU A 141 -10.15 9.52 0.31
N ARG A 142 -10.16 10.48 1.23
CA ARG A 142 -9.17 10.55 2.32
C ARG A 142 -9.25 9.32 3.23
N LYS A 143 -10.47 8.92 3.62
CA LYS A 143 -10.66 7.76 4.49
C LYS A 143 -10.14 6.49 3.80
N ASP A 144 -10.51 6.31 2.53
CA ASP A 144 -10.06 5.20 1.71
C ASP A 144 -8.52 5.22 1.59
N ALA A 145 -7.92 6.38 1.32
CA ALA A 145 -6.46 6.53 1.24
C ALA A 145 -5.76 6.19 2.56
N GLU A 146 -6.25 6.68 3.70
CA GLU A 146 -5.69 6.36 5.02
C GLU A 146 -5.74 4.85 5.31
N GLU A 147 -6.84 4.18 4.95
CA GLU A 147 -7.02 2.73 5.11
C GLU A 147 -6.06 1.93 4.20
N ILE A 148 -6.00 2.30 2.92
CA ILE A 148 -5.09 1.68 1.93
C ILE A 148 -3.63 1.83 2.37
N LEU A 149 -3.23 3.02 2.81
CA LEU A 149 -1.88 3.30 3.29
C LEU A 149 -1.55 2.51 4.56
N PHE A 150 -2.52 2.35 5.45
CA PHE A 150 -2.34 1.57 6.68
C PHE A 150 -2.02 0.10 6.38
N HIS A 151 -2.63 -0.49 5.35
CA HIS A 151 -2.48 -1.91 5.00
C HIS A 151 -1.28 -2.25 4.12
N GLN A 152 -0.51 -1.26 3.68
CA GLN A 152 0.69 -1.51 2.90
C GLN A 152 1.86 -1.95 3.79
N ASP A 153 2.63 -2.95 3.35
CA ASP A 153 3.78 -3.45 4.10
C ASP A 153 5.01 -2.53 3.98
N ALA A 154 6.11 -2.90 4.65
CA ALA A 154 7.32 -2.08 4.65
C ALA A 154 7.98 -1.94 3.26
N GLU A 155 7.77 -2.91 2.37
CA GLU A 155 8.31 -2.93 1.00
C GLU A 155 7.39 -2.23 -0.01
N GLY A 156 6.26 -1.68 0.44
CA GLY A 156 5.33 -0.97 -0.43
C GLY A 156 4.31 -1.88 -1.12
N ARG A 157 4.13 -3.11 -0.64
CA ARG A 157 3.18 -4.07 -1.23
C ARG A 157 1.86 -4.07 -0.49
N TRP A 158 0.78 -4.33 -1.23
CA TRP A 158 -0.48 -4.75 -0.66
C TRP A 158 -0.61 -6.25 -0.82
N VAL A 159 -0.44 -6.97 0.29
CA VAL A 159 -0.36 -8.43 0.34
C VAL A 159 -1.63 -8.97 0.98
N THR A 160 -2.15 -10.07 0.45
CA THR A 160 -3.33 -10.75 0.99
C THR A 160 -3.04 -12.19 1.40
N ASP A 161 -3.84 -12.71 2.34
CA ASP A 161 -3.93 -14.14 2.62
C ASP A 161 -4.82 -14.85 1.59
N LYS A 162 -4.89 -16.18 1.67
CA LYS A 162 -5.74 -17.02 0.78
C LYS A 162 -7.24 -16.70 0.81
N ASP A 163 -7.70 -16.00 1.84
CA ASP A 163 -9.10 -15.58 1.99
C ASP A 163 -9.29 -14.11 1.55
N GLY A 164 -8.27 -13.48 0.95
CA GLY A 164 -8.28 -12.10 0.46
C GLY A 164 -8.10 -11.04 1.54
N ARG A 165 -7.69 -11.41 2.77
CA ARG A 165 -7.51 -10.44 3.87
C ARG A 165 -6.14 -9.80 3.79
N ALA A 166 -6.07 -8.48 3.99
CA ALA A 166 -4.81 -7.74 3.98
C ALA A 166 -3.84 -8.20 5.09
N VAL A 167 -2.59 -8.47 4.71
CA VAL A 167 -1.49 -8.89 5.59
C VAL A 167 -0.37 -7.87 5.53
N LYS A 168 -0.22 -7.08 6.60
CA LYS A 168 0.83 -6.04 6.68
C LYS A 168 2.17 -6.58 7.19
N ILE A 169 2.13 -7.44 8.21
CA ILE A 169 3.35 -7.99 8.83
C ILE A 169 3.65 -9.34 8.18
N VAL A 170 4.16 -9.30 6.96
CA VAL A 170 4.38 -10.50 6.13
C VAL A 170 5.38 -11.48 6.74
N SER A 171 6.33 -10.99 7.56
CA SER A 171 7.39 -11.82 8.16
C SER A 171 6.91 -12.87 9.15
N GLN A 172 5.64 -12.81 9.56
CA GLN A 172 5.02 -13.78 10.47
C GLN A 172 4.27 -14.90 9.74
N HIS A 173 4.29 -14.90 8.41
CA HIS A 173 3.55 -15.82 7.57
C HIS A 173 4.48 -16.53 6.58
N ASP A 174 4.05 -17.69 6.09
CA ASP A 174 4.72 -18.36 4.97
C ASP A 174 4.45 -17.55 3.67
N PRO A 175 5.47 -16.99 3.00
CA PRO A 175 5.28 -16.20 1.80
C PRO A 175 4.68 -16.99 0.62
N GLY A 176 4.78 -18.33 0.62
CA GLY A 176 4.11 -19.17 -0.38
C GLY A 176 2.58 -19.23 -0.20
N THR A 177 2.05 -18.71 0.90
CA THR A 177 0.61 -18.67 1.22
C THR A 177 0.01 -17.25 1.15
N LEU A 178 0.84 -16.28 0.76
CA LEU A 178 0.48 -14.89 0.61
C LEU A 178 0.50 -14.49 -0.87
N PHE A 179 -0.33 -13.52 -1.23
CA PHE A 179 -0.58 -13.17 -2.63
C PHE A 179 -0.38 -11.69 -2.91
N LEU A 180 0.16 -11.42 -4.09
CA LEU A 180 0.18 -10.13 -4.77
C LEU A 180 -0.87 -10.21 -5.88
N GLU A 181 -2.04 -9.68 -5.61
CA GLU A 181 -3.17 -9.81 -6.51
C GLU A 181 -3.35 -8.57 -7.40
N SER A 182 -3.56 -8.81 -8.69
CA SER A 182 -3.76 -7.78 -9.70
C SER A 182 -5.19 -7.21 -9.72
N ASN A 183 -6.06 -7.59 -8.79
CA ASN A 183 -7.28 -6.83 -8.42
C ASN A 183 -6.98 -5.81 -7.31
N VAL A 184 -6.23 -6.19 -6.27
CA VAL A 184 -5.92 -5.35 -5.10
C VAL A 184 -4.99 -4.19 -5.47
N PHE A 185 -3.90 -4.47 -6.19
CA PHE A 185 -2.94 -3.43 -6.58
C PHE A 185 -3.60 -2.29 -7.40
N PRO A 186 -4.28 -2.54 -8.52
CA PRO A 186 -4.83 -1.46 -9.33
C PRO A 186 -6.03 -0.74 -8.69
N GLU A 187 -6.80 -1.41 -7.84
CA GLU A 187 -7.86 -0.77 -7.05
C GLU A 187 -7.25 0.25 -6.08
N ASN A 188 -6.25 -0.16 -5.30
CA ASN A 188 -5.55 0.72 -4.36
C ASN A 188 -4.87 1.89 -5.08
N MET A 189 -4.17 1.61 -6.18
CA MET A 189 -3.55 2.66 -7.01
C MET A 189 -4.58 3.65 -7.56
N THR A 190 -5.74 3.16 -7.99
CA THR A 190 -6.84 4.01 -8.50
C THR A 190 -7.37 4.92 -7.39
N ASP A 191 -7.74 4.37 -6.24
CA ASP A 191 -8.33 5.13 -5.13
C ASP A 191 -7.35 6.19 -4.60
N LEU A 192 -6.05 5.86 -4.49
CA LEU A 192 -5.02 6.83 -4.13
C LEU A 192 -4.83 7.91 -5.19
N ALA A 193 -4.84 7.56 -6.48
CA ALA A 193 -4.76 8.54 -7.56
C ALA A 193 -5.96 9.50 -7.57
N GLU A 194 -7.17 8.98 -7.35
CA GLU A 194 -8.38 9.81 -7.22
C GLU A 194 -8.29 10.77 -6.03
N PHE A 195 -7.79 10.30 -4.89
CA PHE A 195 -7.56 11.15 -3.72
C PHE A 195 -6.56 12.28 -4.04
N VAL A 196 -5.39 11.95 -4.61
CA VAL A 196 -4.37 12.93 -4.98
C VAL A 196 -4.92 13.97 -5.95
N LYS A 197 -5.66 13.54 -6.98
CA LYS A 197 -6.29 14.43 -7.95
C LYS A 197 -7.31 15.36 -7.29
N ALA A 198 -8.14 14.83 -6.40
CA ALA A 198 -9.17 15.60 -5.71
C ALA A 198 -8.56 16.67 -4.77
N VAL A 199 -7.46 16.34 -4.07
CA VAL A 199 -6.72 17.30 -3.24
C VAL A 199 -6.14 18.42 -4.10
N LYS A 200 -5.44 18.11 -5.20
CA LYS A 200 -4.88 19.12 -6.12
C LYS A 200 -5.94 20.09 -6.67
N LEU A 201 -7.09 19.57 -7.08
CA LEU A 201 -8.22 20.38 -7.56
C LEU A 201 -8.77 21.28 -6.45
N SER A 202 -8.89 20.76 -5.22
CA SER A 202 -9.40 21.54 -4.08
C SER A 202 -8.45 22.65 -3.63
N SER A 203 -7.14 22.46 -3.78
CA SER A 203 -6.12 23.45 -3.44
C SER A 203 -5.98 24.54 -4.51
N SER A 204 -6.25 24.22 -5.78
CA SER A 204 -6.22 25.19 -6.90
C SER A 204 -7.45 26.09 -6.98
N ALA A 205 -8.55 25.70 -6.32
CA ALA A 205 -9.80 26.45 -6.28
C ALA A 205 -9.88 27.50 -5.14
N LYS A 206 -8.84 27.60 -4.31
CA LYS A 206 -8.70 28.58 -3.22
C LYS A 206 -7.78 29.71 -3.64
#